data_AF-A0A6A6N4Q3-F1
#
_entry.id   AF-A0A6A6N4Q3-F1
#
_cell.length_a   1.000
_cell.length_b   1.000
_cell.length_c   1.000
_cell.angle_alpha   90.00
_cell.angle_beta   90.00
_cell.angle_gamma   90.00
#
_symmetry.space_group_name_H-M   'P 1'
#
loop_
_entity.id
_entity.type
_entity.pdbx_description
1 polymer ?
#
loop_
_entity_poly.entity_id
_entity_poly.type
_entity_poly.pdbx_seq_one_letter_code
_entity_poly.pdbx_strand_id
1 'polypeptide(L)'
;MILNSFSRVMNMGFSVLPPPPRNTMHDLREKYCKGKSLYSSLFINCGGMETVVEKIQYDGDNATSNFYIDRNAKWAYLCSGDFLSESANSSDYKRNTTFGIFDTEAPLYKNARYCPLSLSYYGFCLMRGNYTVKLHFVENIYANDDDHSSSGERIFDVYIQDLSRPS
;
A
#
# COMPACT_ATOMS: atom_id res chain seq x y z
N MET A 1 -5.31 1.35 -6.01
CA MET A 1 -4.54 0.99 -4.80
C MET A 1 -5.36 1.39 -3.58
N ILE A 2 -5.62 0.46 -2.65
CA ILE A 2 -6.33 0.78 -1.40
C ILE A 2 -5.32 1.21 -0.34
N LEU A 3 -5.61 2.21 0.50
CA LEU A 3 -4.70 2.65 1.57
C LEU A 3 -5.50 2.82 2.86
N ASN A 4 -5.08 2.16 3.95
CA ASN A 4 -5.62 2.36 5.30
C ASN A 4 -4.44 2.55 6.28
N SER A 5 -4.49 3.53 7.19
CA SER A 5 -3.43 3.79 8.21
C SER A 5 -4.07 4.22 9.52
N PHE A 6 -3.53 3.92 10.73
CA PHE A 6 -3.77 4.60 12.04
C PHE A 6 -2.41 5.04 12.58
N SER A 7 -2.42 6.04 13.45
CA SER A 7 -1.54 6.08 14.62
C SER A 7 -2.23 6.80 15.77
N ARG A 8 -2.05 6.26 16.99
CA ARG A 8 -2.36 6.92 18.26
C ARG A 8 -1.34 8.06 18.42
N VAL A 9 -1.77 9.23 18.88
CA VAL A 9 -0.84 10.28 19.32
C VAL A 9 0.01 9.70 20.46
N MET A 10 1.25 9.30 20.15
CA MET A 10 2.36 9.32 21.09
C MET A 10 3.29 10.42 20.63
N ASN A 11 3.49 11.42 21.49
CA ASN A 11 4.58 12.34 21.36
C ASN A 11 5.86 11.54 21.66
N MET A 12 6.48 10.95 20.63
CA MET A 12 7.75 10.23 20.75
C MET A 12 8.65 10.65 19.60
N GLY A 13 9.86 11.06 19.96
CA GLY A 13 10.80 11.80 19.13
C GLY A 13 11.02 11.19 17.75
N PHE A 14 11.10 12.08 16.77
CA PHE A 14 11.53 11.81 15.41
C PHE A 14 12.87 11.07 15.42
N SER A 15 12.87 9.79 15.06
CA SER A 15 14.00 9.21 14.35
C SER A 15 13.62 9.18 12.87
N VAL A 16 14.24 10.09 12.11
CA VAL A 16 14.27 10.02 10.66
C VAL A 16 15.09 8.79 10.33
N LEU A 17 14.45 7.62 10.20
CA LEU A 17 15.13 6.49 9.58
C LEU A 17 15.53 6.94 8.17
N PRO A 18 16.80 6.75 7.77
CA PRO A 18 17.23 7.15 6.46
C PRO A 18 16.34 6.46 5.43
N PRO A 19 15.94 7.15 4.33
CA PRO A 19 15.25 6.49 3.24
C PRO A 19 16.06 5.25 2.85
N PRO A 20 15.43 4.13 2.42
CA PRO A 20 16.17 3.05 1.79
C PRO A 20 17.10 3.71 0.76
N PRO A 21 18.40 3.38 0.74
CA PRO A 21 19.38 4.14 0.00
C PRO A 21 18.83 4.36 -1.40
N ARG A 22 18.71 5.62 -1.84
CA ARG A 22 17.98 6.05 -3.06
C ARG A 22 18.30 5.21 -4.31
N ASN A 23 19.42 4.49 -4.29
CA ASN A 23 19.86 3.55 -5.29
C ASN A 23 18.98 2.28 -5.38
N THR A 24 18.42 1.74 -4.28
CA THR A 24 17.80 0.41 -4.29
C THR A 24 16.61 0.28 -5.25
N MET A 25 15.64 1.20 -5.24
CA MET A 25 14.47 1.09 -6.14
C MET A 25 14.85 1.37 -7.60
N HIS A 26 15.83 2.24 -7.81
CA HIS A 26 16.41 2.49 -9.13
C HIS A 26 17.12 1.26 -9.67
N ASP A 27 17.94 0.60 -8.85
CA ASP A 27 18.68 -0.61 -9.19
C ASP A 27 17.73 -1.78 -9.51
N LEU A 28 16.63 -1.91 -8.75
CA LEU A 28 15.59 -2.91 -9.03
C LEU A 28 14.92 -2.63 -10.38
N ARG A 29 14.59 -1.36 -10.67
CA ARG A 29 14.06 -0.98 -11.98
C ARG A 29 15.05 -1.33 -13.11
N GLU A 30 16.32 -0.99 -12.97
CA GLU A 30 17.33 -1.30 -13.99
C GLU A 30 17.48 -2.82 -14.19
N LYS A 31 17.55 -3.56 -13.09
CA LYS A 31 17.67 -5.03 -13.09
C LYS A 31 16.50 -5.72 -13.79
N TYR A 32 15.26 -5.33 -13.47
CA TYR A 32 14.07 -6.02 -13.94
C TYR A 32 13.56 -5.49 -15.28
N CYS A 33 13.61 -4.18 -15.50
CA CYS A 33 13.12 -3.59 -16.74
C CYS A 33 14.14 -3.69 -17.87
N LYS A 34 15.45 -3.64 -17.56
CA LYS A 34 16.53 -3.64 -18.57
C LYS A 34 16.29 -2.61 -19.68
N GLY A 35 15.82 -1.41 -19.31
CA GLY A 35 15.46 -0.32 -20.23
C GLY A 35 14.14 -0.50 -20.99
N LYS A 36 13.39 -1.59 -20.76
CA LYS A 36 12.11 -1.85 -21.41
C LYS A 36 10.94 -1.27 -20.61
N SER A 37 10.00 -0.69 -21.34
CA SER A 37 8.65 -0.44 -20.83
C SER A 37 7.76 -1.62 -21.22
N LEU A 38 7.16 -2.27 -20.24
CA LEU A 38 6.43 -3.53 -20.41
C LEU A 38 4.93 -3.38 -20.11
N TYR A 39 4.56 -2.43 -19.26
CA TYR A 39 3.21 -2.34 -18.72
C TYR A 39 2.59 -0.97 -18.99
N SER A 40 1.36 -0.94 -19.48
CA SER A 40 0.56 0.28 -19.68
C SER A 40 -0.37 0.60 -18.50
N SER A 41 -0.48 -0.31 -17.54
CA SER A 41 -1.37 -0.19 -16.38
C SER A 41 -0.88 -1.02 -15.19
N LEU A 42 -1.24 -0.60 -13.98
CA LEU A 42 -0.93 -1.31 -12.74
C LEU A 42 -2.16 -1.27 -11.81
N PHE A 43 -2.57 -2.45 -11.36
CA PHE A 43 -3.71 -2.64 -10.47
C PHE A 43 -3.27 -3.54 -9.33
N ILE A 44 -3.40 -3.08 -8.09
CA ILE A 44 -2.93 -3.78 -6.89
C ILE A 44 -4.07 -3.88 -5.88
N ASN A 45 -4.37 -5.10 -5.44
CA ASN A 45 -5.30 -5.39 -4.35
C ASN A 45 -4.56 -5.34 -3.01
N CYS A 46 -4.47 -4.14 -2.44
CA CYS A 46 -3.69 -3.83 -1.25
C CYS A 46 -4.08 -4.68 -0.03
N GLY A 47 -3.11 -5.36 0.59
CA GLY A 47 -3.34 -6.28 1.71
C GLY A 47 -4.13 -7.55 1.37
N GLY A 48 -4.58 -7.71 0.12
CA GLY A 48 -5.44 -8.78 -0.35
C GLY A 48 -4.74 -9.76 -1.29
N MET A 49 -5.43 -10.85 -1.62
CA MET A 49 -4.96 -11.78 -2.66
C MET A 49 -5.24 -11.24 -4.06
N GLU A 50 -4.64 -11.84 -5.08
CA GLU A 50 -5.00 -11.57 -6.47
C GLU A 50 -6.51 -11.75 -6.66
N THR A 51 -7.14 -10.84 -7.41
CA THR A 51 -8.59 -10.88 -7.63
C THR A 51 -8.97 -10.24 -8.95
N VAL A 52 -10.20 -10.48 -9.39
CA VAL A 52 -10.78 -9.88 -10.59
C VAL A 52 -12.01 -9.08 -10.20
N VAL A 53 -12.02 -7.80 -10.52
CA VAL A 53 -13.11 -6.86 -10.22
C VAL A 53 -13.40 -6.09 -11.49
N GLU A 54 -14.67 -6.09 -11.91
CA GLU A 54 -15.12 -5.42 -13.15
C GLU A 54 -14.28 -5.81 -14.39
N LYS A 55 -13.88 -7.08 -14.49
CA LYS A 55 -13.02 -7.64 -15.56
C LYS A 55 -11.56 -7.13 -15.56
N ILE A 56 -11.16 -6.38 -14.55
CA ILE A 56 -9.78 -5.95 -14.32
C ILE A 56 -9.12 -6.94 -13.34
N GLN A 57 -7.95 -7.47 -13.70
CA GLN A 57 -7.14 -8.28 -12.81
C GLN A 57 -6.26 -7.39 -11.93
N TYR A 58 -6.35 -7.59 -10.61
CA TYR A 58 -5.56 -6.90 -9.60
C TYR A 58 -4.50 -7.83 -9.06
N ASP A 59 -3.24 -7.40 -9.10
CA ASP A 59 -2.11 -8.11 -8.52
C ASP A 59 -2.29 -8.19 -6.99
N GLY A 60 -1.98 -9.34 -6.39
CA GLY A 60 -2.18 -9.58 -4.97
C GLY A 60 -1.08 -9.00 -4.10
N ASP A 61 -1.45 -8.28 -3.04
CA ASP A 61 -0.56 -7.78 -2.00
C ASP A 61 -0.79 -8.52 -0.68
N ASN A 62 -0.45 -9.81 -0.64
CA ASN A 62 -0.72 -10.67 0.52
C ASN A 62 0.51 -10.96 1.40
N ALA A 63 1.68 -10.41 1.06
CA ALA A 63 2.91 -10.63 1.80
C ALA A 63 2.82 -10.06 3.23
N THR A 64 3.56 -10.65 4.16
CA THR A 64 3.60 -10.25 5.58
C THR A 64 4.88 -9.51 5.94
N SER A 65 5.83 -9.39 5.01
CA SER A 65 7.07 -8.65 5.20
C SER A 65 6.86 -7.15 5.10
N ASN A 66 7.75 -6.36 5.69
CA ASN A 66 7.72 -4.90 5.57
C ASN A 66 8.19 -4.43 4.18
N PHE A 67 8.90 -5.27 3.43
CA PHE A 67 9.28 -5.02 2.05
C PHE A 67 8.95 -6.24 1.19
N TYR A 68 8.38 -6.02 0.03
CA TYR A 68 8.01 -7.08 -0.90
C TYR A 68 8.19 -6.63 -2.35
N ILE A 69 8.67 -7.54 -3.19
CA ILE A 69 8.73 -7.37 -4.64
C ILE A 69 7.79 -8.41 -5.23
N ASP A 70 6.91 -7.97 -6.13
CA ASP A 70 6.03 -8.86 -6.87
C ASP A 70 6.82 -9.93 -7.65
N ARG A 71 6.20 -11.09 -7.87
CA ARG A 71 6.84 -12.24 -8.55
C ARG A 71 7.35 -11.91 -9.94
N ASN A 72 6.62 -11.06 -10.67
CA ASN A 72 7.00 -10.61 -12.01
C ASN A 72 7.84 -9.33 -11.98
N ALA A 73 8.21 -8.87 -10.78
CA ALA A 73 8.88 -7.61 -10.53
C ALA A 73 8.20 -6.43 -11.25
N LYS A 74 6.87 -6.49 -11.37
CA LYS A 74 6.04 -5.43 -11.94
C LYS A 74 5.84 -4.28 -10.96
N TRP A 75 5.85 -4.59 -9.66
CA TRP A 75 5.74 -3.61 -8.60
C TRP A 75 6.40 -4.11 -7.30
N ALA A 76 6.54 -3.22 -6.32
CA ALA A 76 6.99 -3.53 -4.96
C ALA A 76 6.28 -2.63 -3.96
N TYR A 77 6.31 -3.00 -2.68
CA TYR A 77 5.93 -2.09 -1.59
C TYR A 77 7.00 -2.03 -0.50
N LEU A 78 6.99 -0.91 0.21
CA LEU A 78 7.66 -0.71 1.49
C LEU A 78 6.63 -0.21 2.50
N CYS A 79 6.54 -0.91 3.62
CA CYS A 79 5.72 -0.63 4.76
C CYS A 79 6.65 -0.29 5.93
N SER A 80 6.47 0.87 6.55
CA SER A 80 7.31 1.33 7.65
C SER A 80 6.50 1.66 8.90
N GLY A 81 7.22 1.69 10.03
CA GLY A 81 6.65 1.85 11.36
C GLY A 81 6.29 0.50 11.98
N ASP A 82 6.26 0.48 13.31
CA ASP A 82 5.89 -0.70 14.09
C ASP A 82 4.68 -0.40 14.97
N PHE A 83 3.85 -1.40 15.21
CA PHE A 83 2.82 -1.32 16.22
C PHE A 83 3.47 -1.44 17.60
N LEU A 84 3.30 -0.44 18.44
CA LEU A 84 3.78 -0.44 19.83
C LEU A 84 2.90 -1.32 20.73
N SER A 85 2.74 -2.60 20.39
CA SER A 85 2.04 -3.61 21.19
C SER A 85 2.95 -4.82 21.40
N GLU A 86 3.03 -5.34 22.61
CA GLU A 86 3.77 -6.57 22.92
C GLU A 86 3.18 -7.80 22.21
N SER A 87 1.93 -7.72 21.75
CA SER A 87 1.26 -8.75 20.96
C SER A 87 1.30 -8.50 19.44
N ALA A 88 1.98 -7.43 18.99
CA ALA A 88 2.04 -7.08 17.58
C ALA A 88 2.71 -8.20 16.77
N ASN A 89 2.07 -8.58 15.67
CA ASN A 89 2.54 -9.62 14.77
C ASN A 89 2.50 -9.13 13.31
N SER A 90 3.17 -9.86 12.41
CA SER A 90 3.27 -9.48 10.99
C SER A 90 1.94 -9.54 10.22
N SER A 91 0.91 -10.18 10.77
CA SER A 91 -0.43 -10.17 10.19
C SER A 91 -1.23 -8.92 10.54
N ASP A 92 -0.85 -8.16 11.57
CA ASP A 92 -1.51 -6.91 11.97
C ASP A 92 -1.35 -5.80 10.91
N TYR A 93 -0.35 -5.93 10.04
CA TYR A 93 -0.16 -5.09 8.85
C TYR A 93 -1.18 -5.36 7.74
N LYS A 94 -2.12 -6.28 7.93
CA LYS A 94 -3.25 -6.53 7.03
C LYS A 94 -4.54 -6.59 7.85
N ARG A 95 -5.59 -5.93 7.37
CA ARG A 95 -6.88 -5.94 8.05
C ARG A 95 -7.99 -6.40 7.14
N ASN A 96 -8.86 -7.24 7.68
CA ASN A 96 -10.13 -7.61 7.06
C ASN A 96 -11.18 -6.57 7.46
N THR A 97 -11.97 -6.13 6.48
CA THR A 97 -13.12 -5.27 6.69
C THR A 97 -14.38 -6.15 6.76
N THR A 98 -15.24 -5.93 7.77
CA THR A 98 -16.51 -6.66 7.95
C THR A 98 -17.73 -5.94 7.37
N PHE A 99 -17.55 -4.85 6.62
CA PHE A 99 -18.67 -4.11 6.04
C PHE A 99 -19.32 -4.85 4.87
N GLY A 100 -20.66 -4.91 4.89
CA GLY A 100 -21.49 -5.26 3.76
C GLY A 100 -21.50 -4.15 2.72
N ILE A 101 -20.37 -3.93 2.05
CA ILE A 101 -20.32 -3.08 0.86
C ILE A 101 -21.03 -3.87 -0.25
N PHE A 102 -22.22 -3.43 -0.63
CA PHE A 102 -22.98 -4.00 -1.74
C PHE A 102 -22.68 -3.24 -3.03
N ASP A 103 -21.43 -3.35 -3.48
CA ASP A 103 -20.95 -2.72 -4.71
C ASP A 103 -20.20 -3.75 -5.57
N THR A 104 -20.10 -3.53 -6.89
CA THR A 104 -19.33 -4.37 -7.80
C THR A 104 -17.83 -4.39 -7.45
N GLU A 105 -17.35 -3.32 -6.82
CA GLU A 105 -15.99 -3.18 -6.30
C GLU A 105 -15.80 -3.74 -4.87
N ALA A 106 -16.85 -4.27 -4.23
CA ALA A 106 -16.81 -4.82 -2.87
C ALA A 106 -15.61 -5.74 -2.56
N PRO A 107 -15.15 -6.62 -3.48
CA PRO A 107 -13.99 -7.47 -3.21
C PRO A 107 -12.70 -6.71 -2.91
N LEU A 108 -12.54 -5.48 -3.42
CA LEU A 108 -11.35 -4.66 -3.16
C LEU A 108 -11.36 -4.15 -1.72
N TYR A 109 -12.51 -3.76 -1.18
CA TYR A 109 -12.63 -3.15 0.14
C TYR A 109 -12.56 -4.16 1.31
N LYS A 110 -12.49 -5.46 1.01
CA LYS A 110 -12.40 -6.52 2.01
C LYS A 110 -11.07 -6.50 2.75
N ASN A 111 -9.99 -6.11 2.08
CA ASN A 111 -8.64 -6.15 2.61
C ASN A 111 -7.96 -4.81 2.45
N ALA A 112 -7.10 -4.48 3.41
CA ALA A 112 -6.18 -3.36 3.26
C ALA A 112 -4.85 -3.66 3.95
N ARG A 113 -3.76 -3.22 3.31
CA ARG A 113 -2.46 -3.13 3.97
C ARG A 113 -2.47 -1.92 4.87
N TYR A 114 -1.96 -2.15 6.06
CA TYR A 114 -1.85 -1.18 7.10
C TYR A 114 -0.37 -1.02 7.45
N CYS A 115 0.13 0.22 7.40
CA CYS A 115 1.50 0.56 7.80
C CYS A 115 1.46 1.70 8.82
N PRO A 116 2.03 1.53 10.02
CA PRO A 116 1.92 2.53 11.09
C PRO A 116 2.47 3.91 10.72
N LEU A 117 3.57 3.98 9.97
CA LEU A 117 4.25 5.23 9.63
C LEU A 117 4.07 5.62 8.16
N SER A 118 4.41 4.74 7.23
CA SER A 118 4.24 5.02 5.80
C SER A 118 4.09 3.76 4.96
N LEU A 119 3.36 3.91 3.85
CA LEU A 119 3.17 2.87 2.85
C LEU A 119 3.51 3.44 1.47
N SER A 120 4.56 2.89 0.87
CA SER A 120 5.02 3.28 -0.47
C SER A 120 4.88 2.11 -1.42
N TYR A 121 4.23 2.32 -2.56
CA TYR A 121 4.23 1.38 -3.68
C TYR A 121 5.06 1.92 -4.82
N TYR A 122 5.78 1.02 -5.48
CA TYR A 122 6.67 1.31 -6.59
C TYR A 122 6.23 0.49 -7.79
N GLY A 123 5.84 1.14 -8.88
CA GLY A 123 5.60 0.49 -10.16
C GLY A 123 6.88 0.45 -10.98
N PHE A 124 7.18 -0.70 -11.58
CA PHE A 124 8.33 -0.89 -12.45
C PHE A 124 7.90 -1.07 -13.90
N CYS A 125 8.76 -0.64 -14.81
CA CYS A 125 8.62 -0.87 -16.26
C CYS A 125 7.30 -0.34 -16.85
N LEU A 126 6.73 0.69 -16.23
CA LEU A 126 5.57 1.41 -16.76
C LEU A 126 5.98 2.20 -18.01
N MET A 127 5.13 2.18 -19.03
CA MET A 127 5.32 2.97 -20.24
C MET A 127 5.33 4.45 -19.93
N ARG A 128 6.18 5.23 -20.60
CA ARG A 128 6.16 6.69 -20.46
C ARG A 128 4.82 7.23 -20.99
N GLY A 129 4.13 8.01 -20.17
CA GLY A 129 2.85 8.59 -20.54
C GLY A 129 2.11 9.19 -19.34
N ASN A 130 0.92 9.69 -19.61
CA ASN A 130 0.04 10.22 -18.56
C ASN A 130 -0.78 9.08 -17.98
N TYR A 131 -0.83 9.00 -16.65
CA TYR A 131 -1.59 7.98 -15.92
C TYR A 131 -2.73 8.61 -15.16
N THR A 132 -3.90 7.97 -15.20
CA THR A 132 -4.95 8.22 -14.23
C THR A 132 -4.70 7.36 -13.00
N VAL A 133 -4.53 7.98 -11.84
CA VAL A 133 -4.30 7.26 -10.58
C VAL A 133 -5.61 7.18 -9.80
N LYS A 134 -6.14 5.97 -9.62
CA LYS A 134 -7.30 5.70 -8.76
C LYS A 134 -6.85 5.10 -7.43
N LEU A 135 -7.09 5.85 -6.36
CA LEU A 135 -6.89 5.40 -4.98
C LEU A 135 -8.25 5.14 -4.35
N HIS A 136 -8.32 4.05 -3.59
CA HIS A 136 -9.52 3.62 -2.91
C HIS A 136 -9.23 3.69 -1.40
N PHE A 137 -10.16 4.22 -0.61
CA PHE A 137 -9.97 4.36 0.83
C PHE A 137 -11.17 3.77 1.54
N VAL A 138 -10.95 3.04 2.63
CA VAL A 138 -12.04 2.51 3.45
C VAL A 138 -11.67 2.59 4.92
N GLU A 139 -12.38 3.42 5.69
CA GLU A 139 -12.22 3.42 7.14
C GLU A 139 -12.81 2.14 7.71
N ASN A 140 -12.01 1.38 8.46
CA ASN A 140 -12.46 0.08 8.98
C ASN A 140 -12.23 -0.10 10.49
N ILE A 141 -11.61 0.85 11.19
CA ILE A 141 -11.25 0.65 12.60
C ILE A 141 -12.36 1.10 13.55
N TYR A 142 -13.07 2.19 13.23
CA TYR A 142 -14.05 2.81 14.13
C TYR A 142 -15.47 2.28 14.05
N ALA A 143 -15.76 1.42 13.09
CA ALA A 143 -17.14 1.11 12.78
C ALA A 143 -17.64 -0.21 13.43
N ASN A 144 -16.83 -0.83 14.30
CA ASN A 144 -17.22 -1.98 15.15
C ASN A 144 -17.19 -1.68 16.67
N ASP A 145 -16.86 -0.46 17.11
CA ASP A 145 -17.07 -0.10 18.52
C ASP A 145 -18.55 0.27 18.68
N ASP A 146 -19.37 -0.68 19.14
CA ASP A 146 -20.78 -0.46 19.51
C ASP A 146 -20.97 0.67 20.56
N ASP A 147 -19.89 1.13 21.19
CA ASP A 147 -19.89 2.23 22.16
C ASP A 147 -19.56 3.61 21.55
N HIS A 148 -19.22 3.73 20.26
CA HIS A 148 -18.77 4.98 19.62
C HIS A 148 -17.68 5.75 20.41
N SER A 149 -17.00 5.09 21.34
CA SER A 149 -16.19 5.75 22.39
C SER A 149 -14.75 6.00 21.94
N SER A 150 -14.30 5.36 20.86
CA SER A 150 -13.02 5.67 20.23
C SER A 150 -13.19 6.68 19.09
N SER A 151 -13.17 7.97 19.42
CA SER A 151 -13.18 9.07 18.45
C SER A 151 -11.78 9.32 17.89
N GLY A 152 -11.24 8.39 17.10
CA GLY A 152 -9.97 8.62 16.43
C GLY A 152 -10.14 9.09 14.99
N GLU A 153 -9.40 10.12 14.63
CA GLU A 153 -9.33 10.65 13.27
C GLU A 153 -8.00 10.24 12.64
N ARG A 154 -7.99 10.09 11.31
CA ARG A 154 -6.80 9.69 10.55
C ARG A 154 -6.55 10.69 9.45
N ILE A 155 -5.43 11.38 9.57
CA ILE A 155 -4.99 12.36 8.59
C ILE A 155 -3.68 11.86 8.03
N PHE A 156 -3.63 11.72 6.71
CA PHE A 156 -2.44 11.32 5.99
C PHE A 156 -2.35 12.12 4.69
N ASP A 157 -1.11 12.33 4.24
CA ASP A 157 -0.84 12.94 2.94
C ASP A 157 -0.59 11.86 1.90
N VAL A 158 -0.99 12.14 0.65
CA VAL A 158 -0.72 11.30 -0.51
C VAL A 158 0.28 12.00 -1.41
N TYR A 159 1.40 11.33 -1.68
CA TYR A 159 2.43 11.80 -2.59
C TYR A 159 2.55 10.86 -3.79
N ILE A 160 2.49 11.42 -5.00
CA ILE A 160 2.70 10.69 -6.26
C ILE A 160 3.93 11.31 -6.94
N GLN A 161 4.94 10.50 -7.21
CA GLN A 161 6.22 10.95 -7.78
C GLN A 161 6.57 10.13 -9.00
N ASP A 162 7.05 10.79 -10.05
CA ASP A 162 7.75 10.13 -11.16
C ASP A 162 9.24 10.07 -10.82
N LEU A 163 9.80 8.85 -10.81
CA LEU A 163 11.24 8.62 -10.71
C LEU A 163 11.84 8.62 -12.12
N SER A 164 11.63 9.68 -12.88
CA SER A 164 12.31 9.87 -14.16
C SER A 164 13.75 10.31 -13.93
N ARG A 165 14.66 9.84 -14.80
CA ARG A 165 16.07 10.21 -14.77
C ARG A 165 16.15 11.74 -15.01
N PRO A 166 16.95 12.51 -14.26
CA PRO A 166 17.30 13.86 -14.67
C PRO A 166 17.93 13.75 -16.07
N SER A 167 17.36 14.46 -17.03
CA SER A 167 17.91 14.61 -18.38
C SER A 167 19.24 15.34 -18.37
#